data_AF-A0A7D5T6X2-F1
#
_entry.id   AF-A0A7D5T6X2-F1
#
_cell.length_a   1.000
_cell.length_b   1.000
_cell.length_c   1.000
_cell.angle_alpha   90.00
_cell.angle_beta   90.00
_cell.angle_gamma   90.00
#
_symmetry.space_group_name_H-M   'P 1'
#
loop_
_entity.id
_entity.type
_entity.pdbx_description
1 polymer ?
#
loop_
_entity_poly.entity_id
_entity_poly.type
_entity_poly.pdbx_seq_one_letter_code
_entity_poly.pdbx_strand_id
1 'polypeptide(L)'
;MPGSSPKPDCDGSENNGGRFSLEEFFVAPWGLANEERPFHLLWDGDIDRLELRIADPVELVDGYNIQGDISDFVKELPDDEEGYCLLRISESDLLVPGYFNAKFRIPEIFENAMTGQPIQAQFSLENDEVRRYNSQTFTIRPQLKLLDSPKEIELTEGDESVTLPVHMQYIGFGMAEVEMDVEGEGDLISKGESIHHDILRAMAESGIPTKESEELGPIPEEWKQEHGVEIPDEEIKEIGDEVRELAREDKLREEFDETTLERIVDALEEGEEHEAEIYDHIEVMLLNSILNAVDRHPAENIRMANPNAHLEIESRVREFVLNYDLKDKIGNEYKSIEVPIKIDDKRPDGGILEVEVETEWDNHELDPDEILDQLEEEI
;
A
#
# COMPACT_ATOMS: atom_id res chain seq x y z
N MET A 1 -15.56 -22.15 -11.48
CA MET A 1 -16.92 -22.59 -11.09
C MET A 1 -17.41 -21.58 -10.06
N PRO A 2 -18.67 -21.10 -10.08
CA PRO A 2 -19.08 -20.07 -9.14
C PRO A 2 -19.36 -20.72 -7.78
N GLY A 3 -18.50 -20.43 -6.80
CA GLY A 3 -18.67 -20.82 -5.41
C GLY A 3 -19.81 -20.02 -4.78
N SER A 4 -20.76 -20.74 -4.17
CA SER A 4 -21.81 -20.13 -3.34
C SER A 4 -21.20 -19.75 -2.00
N SER A 5 -21.50 -18.55 -1.53
CA SER A 5 -21.23 -18.11 -0.15
C SER A 5 -21.81 -19.10 0.88
N PRO A 6 -21.21 -19.23 2.08
CA PRO A 6 -21.73 -20.11 3.11
C PRO A 6 -23.11 -19.61 3.56
N LYS A 7 -24.09 -20.52 3.62
CA LYS A 7 -25.37 -20.25 4.28
C LYS A 7 -25.18 -20.50 5.77
N PRO A 8 -25.61 -19.61 6.67
CA PRO A 8 -25.63 -19.90 8.09
C PRO A 8 -26.61 -21.05 8.36
N ASP A 9 -26.28 -21.88 9.36
CA ASP A 9 -27.09 -23.01 9.79
C ASP A 9 -28.51 -22.56 10.19
N CYS A 10 -29.45 -22.72 9.26
CA CYS A 10 -30.88 -22.55 9.52
C CYS A 10 -31.38 -23.80 10.25
N ASP A 11 -31.31 -23.78 11.58
CA ASP A 11 -31.86 -24.83 12.42
C ASP A 11 -33.38 -24.92 12.21
N GLY A 12 -33.81 -26.00 11.55
CA GLY A 12 -35.19 -26.23 11.14
C GLY A 12 -36.07 -26.67 12.31
N SER A 13 -36.57 -25.71 13.08
CA SER A 13 -37.71 -25.95 13.97
C SER A 13 -38.94 -25.17 13.48
N GLU A 14 -39.77 -25.81 12.65
CA GLU A 14 -41.11 -25.34 12.36
C GLU A 14 -41.98 -25.46 13.63
N ASN A 15 -42.32 -24.33 14.25
CA ASN A 15 -43.45 -24.26 15.16
C ASN A 15 -44.27 -22.99 14.87
N ASN A 16 -45.56 -23.21 14.61
CA ASN A 16 -46.53 -22.22 14.19
C ASN A 16 -46.74 -21.11 15.24
N GLY A 17 -46.28 -19.90 14.93
CA GLY A 17 -46.66 -18.64 15.56
C GLY A 17 -45.84 -17.51 14.96
N GLY A 18 -46.48 -16.54 14.28
CA GLY A 18 -45.86 -15.35 13.66
C GLY A 18 -44.72 -15.69 12.69
N ARG A 19 -44.94 -15.66 11.38
CA ARG A 19 -43.96 -16.16 10.40
C ARG A 19 -42.81 -15.16 10.23
N PHE A 20 -41.97 -15.00 11.24
CA PHE A 20 -40.69 -14.30 11.13
C PHE A 20 -39.67 -15.24 10.48
N SER A 21 -38.97 -14.76 9.46
CA SER A 21 -37.83 -15.44 8.88
C SER A 21 -36.78 -14.44 8.42
N LEU A 22 -35.54 -14.64 8.88
CA LEU A 22 -34.38 -13.95 8.32
C LEU A 22 -34.08 -14.54 6.94
N GLU A 23 -34.13 -13.70 5.91
CA GLU A 23 -33.82 -14.08 4.53
C GLU A 23 -32.32 -13.95 4.26
N GLU A 24 -31.71 -12.88 4.77
CA GLU A 24 -30.29 -12.60 4.57
C GLU A 24 -29.68 -11.87 5.77
N PHE A 25 -28.49 -12.30 6.17
CA PHE A 25 -27.62 -11.57 7.07
C PHE A 25 -26.22 -11.55 6.46
N PHE A 26 -25.95 -10.49 5.74
CA PHE A 26 -24.67 -10.25 5.10
C PHE A 26 -23.86 -9.28 5.94
N VAL A 27 -22.61 -9.64 6.17
CA VAL A 27 -21.57 -8.75 6.67
C VAL A 27 -20.40 -8.90 5.71
N ALA A 28 -19.73 -7.81 5.34
CA ALA A 28 -18.47 -7.91 4.63
C ALA A 28 -17.53 -8.90 5.37
N PRO A 29 -17.09 -9.98 4.71
CA PRO A 29 -16.42 -11.08 5.38
C PRO A 29 -15.07 -10.65 5.94
N TRP A 30 -14.43 -9.66 5.30
CA TRP A 30 -13.17 -9.10 5.75
C TRP A 30 -13.02 -7.63 5.32
N GLY A 31 -12.04 -6.95 5.91
CA GLY A 31 -11.57 -5.64 5.48
C GLY A 31 -10.27 -5.27 6.19
N LEU A 32 -9.62 -4.20 5.73
CA LEU A 32 -8.49 -3.60 6.42
C LEU A 32 -8.96 -2.83 7.66
N ALA A 33 -8.02 -2.44 8.52
CA ALA A 33 -8.31 -1.44 9.55
C ALA A 33 -8.81 -0.15 8.88
N ASN A 34 -9.70 0.59 9.53
CA ASN A 34 -10.32 1.83 9.02
C ASN A 34 -11.10 1.73 7.69
N GLU A 35 -11.13 0.59 7.01
CA GLU A 35 -11.93 0.38 5.79
C GLU A 35 -13.44 0.36 6.14
N GLU A 36 -14.25 1.08 5.37
CA GLU A 36 -15.71 1.04 5.51
C GLU A 36 -16.26 -0.31 5.06
N ARG A 37 -16.90 -1.02 5.98
CA ARG A 37 -17.48 -2.35 5.75
C ARG A 37 -19.00 -2.26 5.74
N PRO A 38 -19.66 -2.68 4.65
CA PRO A 38 -21.12 -2.78 4.62
C PRO A 38 -21.61 -4.03 5.35
N PHE A 39 -22.80 -3.93 5.96
CA PHE A 39 -23.61 -5.09 6.32
C PHE A 39 -25.09 -4.80 6.09
N HIS A 40 -25.88 -5.84 5.86
CA HIS A 40 -27.32 -5.74 5.75
C HIS A 40 -28.06 -6.95 6.30
N LEU A 41 -29.29 -6.68 6.70
CA LEU A 41 -30.26 -7.65 7.18
C LEU A 41 -31.51 -7.53 6.32
N LEU A 42 -32.00 -8.65 5.84
CA LEU A 42 -33.27 -8.78 5.13
C LEU A 42 -34.11 -9.84 5.86
N TRP A 43 -35.35 -9.50 6.22
CA TRP A 43 -36.25 -10.41 6.91
C TRP A 43 -37.69 -10.23 6.44
N ASP A 44 -38.48 -11.29 6.60
CA ASP A 44 -39.93 -11.29 6.45
C ASP A 44 -40.58 -11.45 7.84
N GLY A 45 -41.73 -10.80 8.03
CA GLY A 45 -42.49 -10.77 9.27
C GLY A 45 -42.25 -9.53 10.15
N ASP A 46 -43.19 -9.31 11.07
CA ASP A 46 -43.21 -8.16 11.98
C ASP A 46 -42.22 -8.36 13.14
N ILE A 47 -41.57 -7.27 13.56
CA ILE A 47 -40.63 -7.23 14.68
C ILE A 47 -41.00 -6.07 15.61
N ASP A 48 -40.78 -6.22 16.90
CA ASP A 48 -40.86 -5.10 17.84
C ASP A 48 -39.56 -4.29 17.82
N ARG A 49 -38.42 -5.01 17.83
CA ARG A 49 -37.09 -4.43 17.99
C ARG A 49 -35.99 -5.29 17.36
N LEU A 50 -35.06 -4.62 16.69
CA LEU A 50 -33.77 -5.15 16.28
C LEU A 50 -32.69 -4.67 17.25
N GLU A 51 -31.89 -5.59 17.77
CA GLU A 51 -30.66 -5.30 18.49
C GLU A 51 -29.45 -5.86 17.74
N LEU A 52 -28.43 -5.04 17.54
CA LEU A 52 -27.18 -5.44 16.91
C LEU A 52 -26.03 -5.27 17.88
N ARG A 53 -25.28 -6.35 18.08
CA ARG A 53 -24.07 -6.38 18.90
C ARG A 53 -22.89 -6.60 17.98
N ILE A 54 -21.98 -5.66 17.93
CA ILE A 54 -20.75 -5.76 17.14
C ILE A 54 -19.58 -5.66 18.10
N ALA A 55 -18.69 -6.65 18.12
CA ALA A 55 -17.54 -6.63 19.02
C ALA A 55 -16.67 -5.39 18.80
N ASP A 56 -16.18 -4.82 19.90
CA ASP A 56 -15.26 -3.68 19.87
C ASP A 56 -13.88 -4.09 19.31
N PRO A 57 -13.11 -3.13 18.77
CA PRO A 57 -13.46 -1.72 18.58
C PRO A 57 -14.14 -1.49 17.24
N VAL A 58 -15.36 -0.96 17.28
CA VAL A 58 -16.14 -0.67 16.08
C VAL A 58 -16.66 0.76 16.12
N GLU A 59 -16.61 1.41 14.96
CA GLU A 59 -17.23 2.72 14.76
C GLU A 59 -18.27 2.61 13.66
N LEU A 60 -19.49 3.01 13.99
CA LEU A 60 -20.60 3.08 13.04
C LEU A 60 -20.45 4.35 12.21
N VAL A 61 -20.42 4.18 10.89
CA VAL A 61 -20.17 5.28 9.95
C VAL A 61 -21.50 5.83 9.44
N ASP A 62 -22.41 4.95 9.02
CA ASP A 62 -23.68 5.36 8.44
C ASP A 62 -24.75 4.27 8.63
N GLY A 63 -26.02 4.68 8.67
CA GLY A 63 -27.17 3.79 8.82
C GLY A 63 -28.28 4.17 7.86
N TYR A 64 -28.78 3.18 7.13
CA TYR A 64 -29.83 3.36 6.14
C TYR A 64 -31.14 2.71 6.60
N ASN A 65 -32.24 3.22 6.07
CA ASN A 65 -33.61 2.77 6.39
C ASN A 65 -34.07 3.07 7.85
N ILE A 66 -33.48 4.08 8.49
CA ILE A 66 -33.82 4.52 9.85
C ILE A 66 -34.24 6.00 9.88
N GLN A 67 -35.03 6.37 10.89
CA GLN A 67 -35.47 7.74 11.16
C GLN A 67 -34.47 8.44 12.09
N GLY A 68 -33.33 8.88 11.55
CA GLY A 68 -32.32 9.62 12.32
C GLY A 68 -30.90 9.27 11.90
N ASP A 69 -29.93 9.72 12.69
CA ASP A 69 -28.53 9.34 12.54
C ASP A 69 -28.29 8.00 13.26
N ILE A 70 -27.38 7.16 12.74
CA ILE A 70 -27.09 5.84 13.34
C ILE A 70 -26.62 5.96 14.80
N SER A 71 -25.96 7.06 15.16
CA SER A 71 -25.50 7.34 16.52
C SER A 71 -26.63 7.46 17.54
N ASP A 72 -27.84 7.87 17.13
CA ASP A 72 -29.01 7.99 18.01
C ASP A 72 -29.49 6.62 18.54
N PHE A 73 -29.14 5.55 17.81
CA PHE A 73 -29.54 4.17 18.09
C PHE A 73 -28.51 3.41 18.92
N VAL A 74 -27.31 3.96 19.08
CA VAL A 74 -26.26 3.39 19.95
C VAL A 74 -26.68 3.54 21.41
N LYS A 75 -26.50 2.47 22.20
CA LYS A 75 -26.83 2.46 23.63
C LYS A 75 -25.57 2.24 24.47
N GLU A 76 -25.47 3.01 25.55
CA GLU A 76 -24.49 2.75 26.59
C GLU A 76 -24.76 1.37 27.21
N LEU A 77 -23.69 0.62 27.36
CA LEU A 77 -23.74 -0.71 27.96
C LEU A 77 -23.56 -0.63 29.48
N PRO A 78 -24.19 -1.53 30.23
CA PRO A 78 -23.86 -1.77 31.62
C PRO A 78 -22.36 -2.09 31.80
N ASP A 79 -21.78 -1.71 32.93
CA ASP A 79 -20.35 -1.95 33.26
C ASP A 79 -19.94 -3.45 33.22
N ASP A 80 -20.89 -4.38 33.23
CA ASP A 80 -20.68 -5.83 33.16
C ASP A 80 -20.81 -6.44 31.75
N GLU A 81 -21.15 -5.62 30.76
CA GLU A 81 -21.30 -6.00 29.35
C GLU A 81 -20.37 -5.18 28.44
N GLU A 82 -19.14 -4.90 28.89
CA GLU A 82 -18.12 -4.21 28.09
C GLU A 82 -17.64 -5.07 26.88
N GLY A 83 -17.19 -4.41 25.81
CA GLY A 83 -16.52 -5.06 24.66
C GLY A 83 -17.35 -5.24 23.40
N TYR A 84 -18.49 -4.56 23.29
CA TYR A 84 -19.24 -4.48 22.04
C TYR A 84 -19.94 -3.12 21.89
N CYS A 85 -20.24 -2.74 20.65
CA CYS A 85 -21.18 -1.66 20.34
C CYS A 85 -22.59 -2.25 20.21
N LEU A 86 -23.55 -1.64 20.92
CA LEU A 86 -24.96 -2.04 20.89
C LEU A 86 -25.81 -1.01 20.16
N LEU A 87 -26.41 -1.41 19.05
CA LEU A 87 -27.49 -0.67 18.41
C LEU A 87 -28.83 -1.26 18.80
N ARG A 88 -29.83 -0.41 19.08
CA ARG A 88 -31.22 -0.80 19.26
C ARG A 88 -32.14 0.04 18.38
N ILE A 89 -32.85 -0.61 17.47
CA ILE A 89 -33.74 0.01 16.49
C ILE A 89 -35.14 -0.58 16.69
N SER A 90 -36.13 0.28 16.95
CA SER A 90 -37.54 -0.15 17.09
C SER A 90 -38.21 -0.20 15.72
N GLU A 91 -39.30 -0.94 15.60
CA GLU A 91 -40.10 -0.97 14.36
C GLU A 91 -40.49 0.44 13.87
N SER A 92 -40.90 1.31 14.79
CA SER A 92 -41.32 2.69 14.49
C SER A 92 -40.19 3.56 13.93
N ASP A 93 -38.94 3.17 14.17
CA ASP A 93 -37.75 3.90 13.75
C ASP A 93 -37.35 3.51 12.31
N LEU A 94 -37.89 2.42 11.77
CA LEU A 94 -37.63 1.99 10.40
C LEU A 94 -38.48 2.80 9.41
N LEU A 95 -37.88 3.16 8.27
CA LEU A 95 -38.61 3.81 7.17
C LEU A 95 -39.43 2.81 6.35
N VAL A 96 -38.90 1.60 6.17
CA VAL A 96 -39.52 0.47 5.49
C VAL A 96 -39.30 -0.80 6.33
N PRO A 97 -40.33 -1.62 6.60
CA PRO A 97 -40.14 -2.86 7.34
C PRO A 97 -39.35 -3.90 6.53
N GLY A 98 -38.70 -4.84 7.23
CA GLY A 98 -38.05 -6.00 6.61
C GLY A 98 -36.59 -5.81 6.18
N TYR A 99 -36.00 -4.63 6.37
CA TYR A 99 -34.65 -4.33 5.91
C TYR A 99 -33.89 -3.39 6.83
N PHE A 100 -32.59 -3.60 6.98
CA PHE A 100 -31.67 -2.65 7.61
C PHE A 100 -30.28 -2.79 6.99
N ASN A 101 -29.59 -1.67 6.78
CA ASN A 101 -28.21 -1.66 6.30
C ASN A 101 -27.44 -0.57 7.03
N ALA A 102 -26.18 -0.86 7.29
CA ALA A 102 -25.27 0.12 7.85
C ALA A 102 -23.84 -0.15 7.37
N LYS A 103 -23.00 0.87 7.58
CA LYS A 103 -21.56 0.79 7.39
C LYS A 103 -20.87 0.98 8.73
N PHE A 104 -19.79 0.24 8.93
CA PHE A 104 -18.93 0.40 10.09
C PHE A 104 -17.46 0.33 9.68
N ARG A 105 -16.58 0.77 10.57
CA ARG A 105 -15.14 0.60 10.45
C ARG A 105 -14.58 0.06 11.75
N ILE A 106 -13.45 -0.62 11.68
CA ILE A 106 -12.70 -1.10 12.84
C ILE A 106 -11.38 -0.35 12.84
N PRO A 107 -11.20 0.66 13.71
CA PRO A 107 -10.05 1.56 13.63
C PRO A 107 -8.76 0.94 14.18
N GLU A 108 -8.84 -0.15 14.94
CA GLU A 108 -7.67 -0.79 15.53
C GLU A 108 -6.87 -1.57 14.50
N ILE A 109 -5.55 -1.38 14.54
CA ILE A 109 -4.57 -2.20 13.85
C ILE A 109 -4.11 -3.30 14.83
N PHE A 110 -4.68 -4.50 14.68
CA PHE A 110 -4.37 -5.63 15.55
C PHE A 110 -2.96 -6.18 15.33
N GLU A 111 -2.36 -6.82 16.33
CA GLU A 111 -1.04 -7.44 16.15
C GLU A 111 -1.07 -8.67 15.21
N ASN A 112 -2.14 -9.45 15.27
CA ASN A 112 -2.30 -10.66 14.46
C ASN A 112 -2.59 -10.31 12.99
N ALA A 113 -2.14 -11.16 12.06
CA ALA A 113 -2.41 -11.00 10.61
C ALA A 113 -3.91 -11.00 10.28
N MET A 114 -4.70 -11.68 11.10
CA MET A 114 -6.16 -11.73 10.99
C MET A 114 -6.77 -11.77 12.39
N THR A 115 -7.79 -10.94 12.62
CA THR A 115 -8.55 -10.92 13.87
C THR A 115 -10.04 -10.91 13.55
N GLY A 116 -10.80 -11.88 14.08
CA GLY A 116 -12.24 -11.97 13.88
C GLY A 116 -13.02 -11.09 14.86
N GLN A 117 -14.06 -10.43 14.35
CA GLN A 117 -15.02 -9.64 15.13
C GLN A 117 -16.42 -10.28 15.00
N PRO A 118 -16.96 -10.87 16.07
CA PRO A 118 -18.30 -11.43 16.04
C PRO A 118 -19.37 -10.33 15.98
N ILE A 119 -20.42 -10.60 15.22
CA ILE A 119 -21.59 -9.75 15.05
C ILE A 119 -22.83 -10.57 15.31
N GLN A 120 -23.70 -10.09 16.19
CA GLN A 120 -24.96 -10.75 16.51
C GLN A 120 -26.15 -9.83 16.21
N ALA A 121 -27.10 -10.35 15.45
CA ALA A 121 -28.41 -9.75 15.24
C ALA A 121 -29.44 -10.46 16.11
N GLN A 122 -30.16 -9.70 16.94
CA GLN A 122 -31.24 -10.20 17.79
C GLN A 122 -32.55 -9.48 17.44
N PHE A 123 -33.56 -10.25 17.05
CA PHE A 123 -34.90 -9.76 16.76
C PHE A 123 -35.83 -10.12 17.91
N SER A 124 -36.51 -9.12 18.46
CA SER A 124 -37.61 -9.30 19.42
C SER A 124 -38.93 -9.19 18.66
N LEU A 125 -39.82 -10.16 18.84
CA LEU A 125 -41.12 -10.26 18.16
C LEU A 125 -42.25 -9.88 19.12
N GLU A 126 -43.43 -9.50 18.61
CA GLU A 126 -44.62 -9.07 19.38
C GLU A 126 -45.09 -10.06 20.47
N ASN A 127 -44.71 -11.34 20.34
CA ASN A 127 -45.04 -12.41 21.28
C ASN A 127 -43.97 -12.61 22.38
N ASP A 128 -43.08 -11.63 22.59
CA ASP A 128 -41.90 -11.69 23.45
C ASP A 128 -40.88 -12.78 23.03
N GLU A 129 -41.00 -13.34 21.82
CA GLU A 129 -40.03 -14.29 21.29
C GLU A 129 -38.78 -13.56 20.79
N VAL A 130 -37.62 -14.18 21.03
CA VAL A 130 -36.33 -13.62 20.63
C VAL A 130 -35.63 -14.58 19.68
N ARG A 131 -35.29 -14.08 18.47
CA ARG A 131 -34.49 -14.80 17.47
C ARG A 131 -33.10 -14.21 17.41
N ARG A 132 -32.05 -15.05 17.40
CA ARG A 132 -30.66 -14.62 17.35
C ARG A 132 -29.95 -15.25 16.17
N TYR A 133 -29.13 -14.45 15.51
CA TYR A 133 -28.30 -14.86 14.39
C TYR A 133 -26.91 -14.30 14.61
N ASN A 134 -25.89 -15.12 14.34
CA ASN A 134 -24.50 -14.73 14.47
C ASN A 134 -23.87 -14.68 13.08
N SER A 135 -22.93 -13.75 12.93
CA SER A 135 -22.04 -13.59 11.80
C SER A 135 -20.69 -13.14 12.33
N GLN A 136 -19.70 -13.04 11.46
CA GLN A 136 -18.37 -12.55 11.79
C GLN A 136 -17.78 -11.80 10.60
N THR A 137 -16.91 -10.84 10.90
CA THR A 137 -16.06 -10.18 9.93
C THR A 137 -14.62 -10.28 10.41
N PHE A 138 -13.66 -10.24 9.50
CA PHE A 138 -12.25 -10.31 9.84
C PHE A 138 -11.54 -9.01 9.50
N THR A 139 -10.71 -8.54 10.43
CA THR A 139 -9.77 -7.46 10.16
C THR A 139 -8.44 -8.07 9.77
N ILE A 140 -8.02 -7.79 8.54
CA ILE A 140 -6.73 -8.22 8.01
C ILE A 140 -5.69 -7.16 8.33
N ARG A 141 -4.52 -7.62 8.78
CA ARG A 141 -3.31 -6.81 8.87
C ARG A 141 -2.27 -7.33 7.88
N PRO A 142 -1.93 -6.55 6.85
CA PRO A 142 -0.71 -6.73 6.07
C PRO A 142 0.53 -6.72 6.97
N GLN A 143 1.48 -7.62 6.69
CA GLN A 143 2.72 -7.75 7.43
C GLN A 143 3.91 -7.81 6.48
N LEU A 144 4.97 -7.12 6.85
CA LEU A 144 6.30 -7.36 6.31
C LEU A 144 7.05 -8.32 7.22
N LYS A 145 7.96 -9.09 6.63
CA LYS A 145 8.87 -9.95 7.35
C LYS A 145 10.23 -9.96 6.65
N LEU A 146 11.27 -9.62 7.39
CA LEU A 146 12.65 -9.82 6.94
C LEU A 146 12.97 -11.32 6.93
N LEU A 147 13.31 -11.86 5.77
CA LEU A 147 13.76 -13.24 5.62
C LEU A 147 15.27 -13.34 5.78
N ASP A 148 16.01 -12.48 5.08
CA ASP A 148 17.47 -12.43 5.13
C ASP A 148 17.99 -11.01 4.89
N SER A 149 19.12 -10.70 5.52
CA SER A 149 19.89 -9.49 5.24
C SER A 149 21.33 -9.67 5.70
N PRO A 150 22.30 -8.99 5.05
CA PRO A 150 23.61 -8.81 5.62
C PRO A 150 23.49 -8.10 6.98
N LYS A 151 24.39 -8.43 7.90
CA LYS A 151 24.47 -7.78 9.24
C LYS A 151 25.68 -6.86 9.35
N GLU A 152 26.64 -7.05 8.46
CA GLU A 152 27.93 -6.40 8.46
C GLU A 152 28.47 -6.36 7.04
N ILE A 153 29.02 -5.21 6.66
CA ILE A 153 29.76 -4.97 5.43
C ILE A 153 31.21 -4.79 5.82
N GLU A 154 32.10 -5.57 5.23
CA GLU A 154 33.54 -5.40 5.39
C GLU A 154 34.09 -4.64 4.18
N LEU A 155 34.71 -3.47 4.42
CA LEU A 155 35.31 -2.67 3.35
C LEU A 155 36.82 -2.84 3.34
N THR A 156 37.37 -3.15 2.17
CA THR A 156 38.80 -3.34 1.92
C THR A 156 39.34 -2.32 0.91
N GLU A 157 40.67 -2.27 0.77
CA GLU A 157 41.35 -1.30 -0.09
C GLU A 157 40.97 -1.53 -1.56
N GLY A 158 40.24 -0.57 -2.15
CA GLY A 158 39.70 -0.64 -3.52
C GLY A 158 38.18 -0.76 -3.60
N ASP A 159 37.47 -0.93 -2.47
CA ASP A 159 36.01 -0.97 -2.45
C ASP A 159 35.43 0.46 -2.48
N GLU A 160 34.83 0.82 -3.61
CA GLU A 160 34.15 2.10 -3.88
C GLU A 160 32.62 1.95 -3.86
N SER A 161 32.08 0.76 -4.23
CA SER A 161 30.66 0.45 -4.18
C SER A 161 30.35 -0.95 -3.61
N VAL A 162 29.21 -1.10 -2.95
CA VAL A 162 28.71 -2.37 -2.39
C VAL A 162 27.21 -2.53 -2.63
N THR A 163 26.81 -3.69 -3.15
CA THR A 163 25.40 -4.08 -3.26
C THR A 163 24.95 -4.83 -2.01
N LEU A 164 23.79 -4.46 -1.46
CA LEU A 164 23.18 -5.09 -0.29
C LEU A 164 21.91 -5.85 -0.65
N PRO A 165 21.98 -7.19 -0.66
CA PRO A 165 20.78 -8.00 -0.88
C PRO A 165 19.94 -8.03 0.40
N VAL A 166 18.68 -7.60 0.31
CA VAL A 166 17.69 -7.73 1.38
C VAL A 166 16.55 -8.58 0.88
N HIS A 167 16.19 -9.63 1.62
CA HIS A 167 15.10 -10.53 1.26
C HIS A 167 13.92 -10.26 2.18
N MET A 168 12.84 -9.78 1.59
CA MET A 168 11.62 -9.42 2.29
C MET A 168 10.48 -10.35 1.89
N GLN A 169 9.58 -10.60 2.82
CA GLN A 169 8.33 -11.31 2.58
C GLN A 169 7.16 -10.43 2.97
N TYR A 170 6.20 -10.32 2.06
CA TYR A 170 4.89 -9.74 2.33
C TYR A 170 3.87 -10.83 2.63
N ILE A 171 3.11 -10.64 3.69
CA ILE A 171 2.02 -11.52 4.11
C ILE A 171 0.77 -10.64 4.22
N GLY A 172 -0.20 -10.81 3.31
CA GLY A 172 -1.39 -9.97 3.33
C GLY A 172 -2.25 -10.06 2.08
N PHE A 173 -3.23 -9.16 2.02
CA PHE A 173 -4.21 -9.06 0.94
C PHE A 173 -4.22 -7.67 0.33
N GLY A 174 -4.30 -7.60 -1.01
CA GLY A 174 -4.42 -6.35 -1.75
C GLY A 174 -3.12 -5.55 -1.83
N MET A 175 -3.17 -4.46 -2.60
CA MET A 175 -2.03 -3.57 -2.85
C MET A 175 -1.59 -2.87 -1.56
N ALA A 176 -0.34 -3.09 -1.16
CA ALA A 176 0.35 -2.35 -0.12
C ALA A 176 1.46 -1.49 -0.73
N GLU A 177 1.74 -0.37 -0.11
CA GLU A 177 2.84 0.52 -0.45
C GLU A 177 3.96 0.32 0.57
N VAL A 178 5.19 0.12 0.10
CA VAL A 178 6.38 0.02 0.95
C VAL A 178 7.30 1.18 0.61
N GLU A 179 7.63 1.96 1.63
CA GLU A 179 8.63 3.02 1.57
C GLU A 179 9.89 2.55 2.30
N MET A 180 11.05 2.83 1.72
CA MET A 180 12.34 2.49 2.32
C MET A 180 13.10 3.77 2.61
N ASP A 181 13.49 3.94 3.87
CA ASP A 181 14.28 5.05 4.38
C ASP A 181 15.58 4.56 5.02
N VAL A 182 16.57 5.45 5.17
CA VAL A 182 17.86 5.10 5.77
C VAL A 182 18.30 6.12 6.80
N GLU A 183 18.69 5.63 7.97
CA GLU A 183 19.17 6.44 9.09
C GLU A 183 20.58 6.01 9.54
N GLY A 184 21.43 6.96 9.96
CA GLY A 184 22.76 6.64 10.52
C GLY A 184 23.56 7.86 10.97
N GLU A 185 24.66 7.62 11.69
CA GLU A 185 25.51 8.67 12.26
C GLU A 185 26.50 9.24 11.20
N GLY A 186 26.11 10.30 10.49
CA GLY A 186 26.93 11.00 9.50
C GLY A 186 26.07 11.84 8.55
N ASP A 187 26.71 12.56 7.62
CA ASP A 187 25.99 13.10 6.46
C ASP A 187 25.70 11.93 5.51
N LEU A 188 24.53 11.30 5.69
CA LEU A 188 23.99 10.32 4.76
C LEU A 188 23.19 11.07 3.71
N ILE A 189 23.59 10.94 2.45
CA ILE A 189 22.79 11.42 1.34
C ILE A 189 22.04 10.18 0.84
N SER A 190 20.87 9.89 1.41
CA SER A 190 19.97 8.89 0.82
C SER A 190 19.33 9.53 -0.41
N LYS A 191 19.79 9.14 -1.59
CA LYS A 191 19.08 9.43 -2.83
C LYS A 191 18.21 8.21 -3.08
N GLY A 192 16.90 8.34 -2.88
CA GLY A 192 16.01 7.57 -3.76
C GLY A 192 16.46 7.93 -5.18
N GLU A 193 16.77 6.96 -6.04
CA GLU A 193 17.13 7.32 -7.42
C GLU A 193 15.92 8.05 -8.00
N SER A 194 16.03 9.37 -8.10
CA SER A 194 14.99 10.18 -8.68
C SER A 194 14.90 9.78 -10.14
N ILE A 195 13.69 9.59 -10.65
CA ILE A 195 13.44 9.37 -12.08
C ILE A 195 14.18 10.42 -12.94
N HIS A 196 14.38 11.63 -12.41
CA HIS A 196 15.13 12.71 -13.06
C HIS A 196 16.64 12.44 -13.15
N HIS A 197 17.24 11.77 -12.16
CA HIS A 197 18.64 11.34 -12.20
C HIS A 197 18.85 10.23 -13.24
N ASP A 198 17.92 9.29 -13.35
CA ASP A 198 17.94 8.26 -14.39
C ASP A 198 17.78 8.83 -15.79
N ILE A 199 16.89 9.81 -15.96
CA ILE A 199 16.77 10.57 -17.21
C ILE A 199 18.10 11.27 -17.52
N LEU A 200 18.70 11.97 -16.56
CA LEU A 200 19.96 12.68 -16.76
C LEU A 200 21.09 11.72 -17.16
N ARG A 201 21.18 10.57 -16.50
CA ARG A 201 22.15 9.51 -16.80
C ARG A 201 21.93 8.94 -18.20
N ALA A 202 20.68 8.63 -18.55
CA ALA A 202 20.32 8.17 -19.88
C ALA A 202 20.63 9.21 -20.96
N MET A 203 20.40 10.50 -20.68
CA MET A 203 20.76 11.63 -21.53
C MET A 203 22.29 11.77 -21.73
N ALA A 204 23.07 11.53 -20.68
CA ALA A 204 24.53 11.52 -20.75
C ALA A 204 25.05 10.31 -21.54
N GLU A 205 24.45 9.13 -21.36
CA GLU A 205 24.82 7.87 -22.03
C GLU A 205 24.36 7.80 -23.49
N SER A 206 23.19 8.35 -23.81
CA SER A 206 22.63 8.38 -25.17
C SER A 206 23.38 9.35 -26.09
N GLY A 207 24.21 10.23 -25.52
CA GLY A 207 25.06 11.14 -26.26
C GLY A 207 24.29 12.28 -26.90
N ILE A 208 23.69 13.13 -26.06
CA ILE A 208 23.13 14.44 -26.46
C ILE A 208 24.15 15.24 -27.29
N PRO A 209 23.70 16.00 -28.31
CA PRO A 209 24.45 16.32 -29.53
C PRO A 209 25.90 16.75 -29.29
N THR A 210 26.82 16.12 -30.02
CA THR A 210 28.23 16.50 -30.04
C THR A 210 28.47 17.62 -31.05
N LYS A 211 29.56 18.40 -30.89
CA LYS A 211 30.03 19.41 -31.85
C LYS A 211 30.24 18.91 -33.30
N GLU A 212 30.13 17.61 -33.56
CA GLU A 212 30.28 16.99 -34.87
C GLU A 212 28.96 16.46 -35.47
N SER A 213 27.84 16.53 -34.73
CA SER A 213 26.49 16.15 -35.19
C SER A 213 25.45 17.11 -34.60
N GLU A 214 24.88 17.99 -35.43
CA GLU A 214 23.78 18.91 -35.06
C GLU A 214 22.42 18.20 -34.92
N GLU A 215 22.33 16.92 -35.24
CA GLU A 215 21.10 16.14 -35.08
C GLU A 215 21.20 15.26 -33.83
N LEU A 216 20.13 15.23 -33.03
CA LEU A 216 19.91 14.21 -32.00
C LEU A 216 20.12 12.83 -32.62
N GLY A 217 20.89 11.97 -31.95
CA GLY A 217 20.96 10.57 -32.36
C GLY A 217 19.54 10.00 -32.43
N PRO A 218 19.18 9.21 -33.45
CA PRO A 218 17.85 8.64 -33.51
C PRO A 218 17.63 7.82 -32.24
N ILE A 219 16.46 7.99 -31.61
CA ILE A 219 16.02 7.15 -30.49
C ILE A 219 16.31 5.68 -30.85
N PRO A 220 17.04 4.92 -30.02
CA PRO A 220 17.29 3.52 -30.26
C PRO A 220 15.99 2.80 -30.63
N GLU A 221 15.97 2.05 -31.74
CA GLU A 221 14.74 1.37 -32.21
C GLU A 221 14.15 0.41 -31.16
N GLU A 222 14.97 -0.06 -30.22
CA GLU A 222 14.56 -0.86 -29.06
C GLU A 222 13.71 -0.09 -28.03
N TRP A 223 13.81 1.26 -28.00
CA TRP A 223 13.06 2.13 -27.09
C TRP A 223 11.79 2.70 -27.74
N LYS A 224 11.69 2.68 -29.07
CA LYS A 224 10.50 3.11 -29.84
C LYS A 224 9.36 2.07 -29.79
N GLN A 225 9.13 1.47 -28.62
CA GLN A 225 7.94 0.66 -28.45
C GLN A 225 6.71 1.58 -28.56
N GLU A 226 5.72 1.20 -29.37
CA GLU A 226 4.44 1.90 -29.48
C GLU A 226 3.70 1.77 -28.14
N HIS A 227 4.02 2.63 -27.18
CA HIS A 227 3.23 2.79 -25.98
C HIS A 227 2.06 3.71 -26.36
N GLY A 228 0.83 3.18 -26.29
CA GLY A 228 -0.38 3.95 -26.58
C GLY A 228 -0.72 5.00 -25.52
N VAL A 229 0.29 5.54 -24.83
CA VAL A 229 0.21 6.47 -23.71
C VAL A 229 1.20 7.59 -24.01
N GLU A 230 0.69 8.81 -24.10
CA GLU A 230 1.47 10.05 -24.23
C GLU A 230 1.42 10.79 -22.89
N ILE A 231 2.54 11.38 -22.49
CA ILE A 231 2.64 12.20 -21.28
C ILE A 231 2.26 13.65 -21.66
N PRO A 232 1.43 14.35 -20.87
CA PRO A 232 1.09 15.73 -21.18
C PRO A 232 2.34 16.63 -21.30
N ASP A 233 2.39 17.46 -22.36
CA ASP A 233 3.51 18.39 -22.62
C ASP A 233 3.89 19.27 -21.40
N GLU A 234 2.92 19.62 -20.55
CA GLU A 234 3.15 20.42 -19.33
C GLU A 234 3.94 19.63 -18.28
N GLU A 235 3.65 18.34 -18.10
CA GLU A 235 4.37 17.46 -17.18
C GLU A 235 5.78 17.17 -17.69
N ILE A 236 5.96 16.94 -19.00
CA ILE A 236 7.30 16.73 -19.59
C ILE A 236 8.19 17.98 -19.42
N LYS A 237 7.61 19.18 -19.51
CA LYS A 237 8.32 20.45 -19.28
C LYS A 237 8.76 20.61 -17.83
N GLU A 238 7.90 20.29 -16.87
CA GLU A 238 8.25 20.30 -15.44
C GLU A 238 9.41 19.33 -15.17
N ILE A 239 9.35 18.13 -15.72
CA ILE A 239 10.42 17.12 -15.64
C ILE A 239 11.73 17.64 -16.25
N GLY A 240 11.66 18.28 -17.42
CA GLY A 240 12.83 18.88 -18.08
C GLY A 240 13.46 20.02 -17.26
N ASP A 241 12.64 20.86 -16.63
CA ASP A 241 13.10 21.92 -15.73
C ASP A 241 13.80 21.33 -14.49
N GLU A 242 13.29 20.25 -13.91
CA GLU A 242 13.90 19.57 -12.77
C GLU A 242 15.22 18.88 -13.12
N VAL A 243 15.29 18.22 -14.27
CA VAL A 243 16.55 17.65 -14.82
C VAL A 243 17.59 18.75 -15.06
N ARG A 244 17.16 19.93 -15.54
CA ARG A 244 18.05 21.09 -15.73
C ARG A 244 18.61 21.59 -14.41
N GLU A 245 17.76 21.75 -13.40
CA GLU A 245 18.20 22.20 -12.08
C GLU A 245 19.17 21.20 -11.46
N LEU A 246 18.89 19.89 -11.58
CA LEU A 246 19.80 18.82 -11.16
C LEU A 246 21.16 18.91 -11.86
N ALA A 247 21.17 19.06 -13.19
CA ALA A 247 22.41 19.16 -13.96
C ALA A 247 23.31 20.36 -13.57
N ARG A 248 22.74 21.39 -12.94
CA ARG A 248 23.47 22.56 -12.43
C ARG A 248 24.03 22.37 -11.02
N GLU A 249 23.64 21.31 -10.30
CA GLU A 249 24.15 21.05 -8.97
C GLU A 249 25.63 20.62 -9.02
N ASP A 250 26.45 21.24 -8.17
CA ASP A 250 27.91 20.98 -8.12
C ASP A 250 28.26 19.51 -7.83
N LYS A 251 27.32 18.74 -7.27
CA LYS A 251 27.49 17.34 -6.84
C LYS A 251 27.56 16.35 -7.99
N LEU A 252 26.95 16.63 -9.15
CA LEU A 252 26.93 15.73 -10.30
C LEU A 252 28.20 15.80 -11.15
N ARG A 253 29.07 16.77 -10.86
CA ARG A 253 30.37 16.97 -11.54
C ARG A 253 31.40 15.88 -11.20
N GLU A 254 31.11 15.04 -10.21
CA GLU A 254 31.93 13.88 -9.85
C GLU A 254 31.58 12.64 -10.70
N GLU A 255 30.32 12.52 -11.11
CA GLU A 255 29.77 11.39 -11.89
C GLU A 255 29.81 11.66 -13.40
N PHE A 256 29.50 12.90 -13.81
CA PHE A 256 29.47 13.32 -15.21
C PHE A 256 30.49 14.42 -15.48
N ASP A 257 31.07 14.42 -16.69
CA ASP A 257 31.97 15.49 -17.07
C ASP A 257 31.22 16.83 -17.18
N GLU A 258 31.84 17.91 -16.69
CA GLU A 258 31.25 19.26 -16.67
C GLU A 258 30.78 19.70 -18.07
N THR A 259 31.49 19.26 -19.12
CA THR A 259 31.11 19.53 -20.51
C THR A 259 29.85 18.79 -20.97
N THR A 260 29.48 17.68 -20.36
CA THR A 260 28.27 16.91 -20.65
C THR A 260 27.09 17.52 -19.91
N LEU A 261 27.26 17.89 -18.63
CA LEU A 261 26.23 18.58 -17.86
C LEU A 261 25.87 19.95 -18.45
N GLU A 262 26.88 20.77 -18.80
CA GLU A 262 26.65 22.06 -19.46
C GLU A 262 25.89 21.91 -20.78
N ARG A 263 26.14 20.83 -21.54
CA ARG A 263 25.42 20.57 -22.80
C ARG A 263 23.98 20.14 -22.60
N ILE A 264 23.70 19.36 -21.56
CA ILE A 264 22.33 18.97 -21.22
C ILE A 264 21.52 20.22 -20.84
N VAL A 265 22.12 21.12 -20.05
CA VAL A 265 21.52 22.41 -19.70
C VAL A 265 21.31 23.28 -20.95
N ASP A 266 22.31 23.41 -21.82
CA ASP A 266 22.20 24.18 -23.06
C ASP A 266 21.12 23.62 -24.00
N ALA A 267 21.04 22.29 -24.13
CA ALA A 267 20.03 21.62 -24.96
C ALA A 267 18.61 21.91 -24.45
N LEU A 268 18.40 21.89 -23.13
CA LEU A 268 17.13 22.24 -22.48
C LEU A 268 16.82 23.75 -22.54
N GLU A 269 17.74 24.60 -23.02
CA GLU A 269 17.58 26.04 -23.20
C GLU A 269 17.38 26.48 -24.67
N GLU A 270 17.68 25.63 -25.66
CA GLU A 270 17.57 25.96 -27.09
C GLU A 270 16.11 25.85 -27.59
N GLY A 271 15.66 26.88 -28.33
CA GLY A 271 14.23 27.23 -28.54
C GLY A 271 13.31 26.21 -29.25
N GLU A 272 12.05 26.65 -29.42
CA GLU A 272 10.81 25.85 -29.66
C GLU A 272 10.87 24.61 -30.58
N GLU A 273 11.77 24.53 -31.58
CA GLU A 273 11.90 23.34 -32.46
C GLU A 273 12.84 22.25 -31.89
N HIS A 274 13.92 22.61 -31.17
CA HIS A 274 14.81 21.63 -30.52
C HIS A 274 14.23 21.15 -29.18
N GLU A 275 13.46 21.99 -28.50
CA GLU A 275 12.73 21.67 -27.27
C GLU A 275 11.82 20.44 -27.46
N ALA A 276 11.07 20.39 -28.56
CA ALA A 276 10.11 19.31 -28.83
C ALA A 276 10.79 17.95 -29.05
N GLU A 277 11.93 17.91 -29.74
CA GLU A 277 12.68 16.68 -29.99
C GLU A 277 13.37 16.16 -28.70
N ILE A 278 13.79 17.08 -27.83
CA ILE A 278 14.37 16.73 -26.52
C ILE A 278 13.29 16.20 -25.57
N TYR A 279 12.10 16.79 -25.58
CA TYR A 279 10.98 16.30 -24.78
C TYR A 279 10.45 14.94 -25.24
N ASP A 280 10.42 14.68 -26.55
CA ASP A 280 10.14 13.33 -27.08
C ASP A 280 11.19 12.30 -26.60
N HIS A 281 12.45 12.73 -26.52
CA HIS A 281 13.52 11.90 -25.96
C HIS A 281 13.37 11.64 -24.45
N ILE A 282 13.01 12.68 -23.67
CA ILE A 282 12.73 12.59 -22.24
C ILE A 282 11.52 11.70 -21.98
N GLU A 283 10.45 11.86 -22.76
CA GLU A 283 9.25 11.04 -22.67
C GLU A 283 9.56 9.56 -22.88
N VAL A 284 10.30 9.23 -23.94
CA VAL A 284 10.70 7.85 -24.23
C VAL A 284 11.63 7.30 -23.14
N MET A 285 12.56 8.10 -22.62
CA MET A 285 13.43 7.70 -21.52
C MET A 285 12.64 7.45 -20.24
N LEU A 286 11.72 8.34 -19.89
CA LEU A 286 10.88 8.21 -18.70
C LEU A 286 9.95 7.00 -18.81
N LEU A 287 9.33 6.78 -19.97
CA LEU A 287 8.54 5.58 -20.23
C LEU A 287 9.40 4.32 -20.14
N ASN A 288 10.62 4.32 -20.68
CA ASN A 288 11.52 3.17 -20.59
C ASN A 288 12.05 2.93 -19.15
N SER A 289 12.30 3.98 -18.36
CA SER A 289 12.67 3.86 -16.94
C SER A 289 11.51 3.32 -16.12
N ILE A 290 10.29 3.83 -16.34
CA ILE A 290 9.06 3.30 -15.73
C ILE A 290 8.86 1.84 -16.14
N LEU A 291 9.02 1.49 -17.42
CA LEU A 291 8.84 0.13 -17.90
C LEU A 291 9.94 -0.81 -17.41
N ASN A 292 11.19 -0.37 -17.31
CA ASN A 292 12.24 -1.17 -16.66
C ASN A 292 11.95 -1.39 -15.18
N ALA A 293 11.49 -0.37 -14.46
CA ALA A 293 11.07 -0.50 -13.08
C ALA A 293 9.88 -1.47 -12.95
N VAL A 294 8.90 -1.39 -13.86
CA VAL A 294 7.73 -2.28 -13.91
C VAL A 294 8.09 -3.71 -14.37
N ASP A 295 9.04 -3.88 -15.28
CA ASP A 295 9.48 -5.20 -15.80
C ASP A 295 10.41 -5.91 -14.81
N ARG A 296 11.19 -5.16 -14.02
CA ARG A 296 11.98 -5.71 -12.90
C ARG A 296 11.13 -5.99 -11.66
N HIS A 297 9.98 -5.34 -11.53
CA HIS A 297 9.01 -5.56 -10.46
C HIS A 297 7.66 -5.98 -11.06
N PRO A 298 7.52 -7.25 -11.50
CA PRO A 298 6.25 -7.72 -12.02
C PRO A 298 5.15 -7.44 -11.00
N ALA A 299 4.00 -7.00 -11.49
CA ALA A 299 2.83 -6.63 -10.72
C ALA A 299 2.39 -7.75 -9.75
N GLU A 300 2.97 -7.73 -8.56
CA GLU A 300 2.53 -8.46 -7.38
C GLU A 300 1.99 -7.42 -6.37
N ASN A 301 1.27 -7.84 -5.33
CA ASN A 301 0.44 -6.98 -4.47
C ASN A 301 1.17 -5.89 -3.66
N ILE A 302 2.39 -5.51 -4.03
CA ILE A 302 3.24 -4.54 -3.35
C ILE A 302 3.68 -3.50 -4.38
N ARG A 303 3.51 -2.22 -4.05
CA ARG A 303 4.08 -1.09 -4.76
C ARG A 303 5.22 -0.53 -3.91
N MET A 304 6.43 -0.46 -4.46
CA MET A 304 7.53 0.25 -3.81
C MET A 304 7.39 1.74 -4.14
N ALA A 305 7.25 2.60 -3.12
CA ALA A 305 7.19 4.04 -3.33
C ALA A 305 8.56 4.59 -3.77
N ASN A 306 9.64 4.05 -3.19
CA ASN A 306 11.03 4.35 -3.51
C ASN A 306 11.79 3.03 -3.79
N PRO A 307 11.79 2.51 -5.02
CA PRO A 307 12.31 1.17 -5.33
C PRO A 307 13.84 1.05 -5.22
N ASN A 308 14.56 2.14 -5.47
CA ASN A 308 16.02 2.18 -5.43
C ASN A 308 16.47 3.15 -4.34
N ALA A 309 17.24 2.68 -3.35
CA ALA A 309 18.03 3.57 -2.52
C ALA A 309 19.50 3.48 -2.92
N HIS A 310 19.99 4.59 -3.44
CA HIS A 310 21.41 4.85 -3.59
C HIS A 310 21.87 5.65 -2.37
N LEU A 311 22.88 5.12 -1.70
CA LEU A 311 23.41 5.67 -0.47
C LEU A 311 24.86 6.09 -0.69
N GLU A 312 25.10 7.40 -0.66
CA GLU A 312 26.46 7.93 -0.56
C GLU A 312 26.79 8.12 0.92
N ILE A 313 27.73 7.33 1.41
CA ILE A 313 28.20 7.40 2.79
C ILE A 313 29.50 8.21 2.83
N GLU A 314 29.40 9.48 3.23
CA GLU A 314 30.57 10.31 3.48
C GLU A 314 31.15 10.06 4.88
N SER A 315 32.39 9.57 4.91
CA SER A 315 33.18 9.31 6.13
C SER A 315 32.73 8.08 6.94
N ARG A 316 33.44 7.83 8.05
CA ARG A 316 33.51 6.58 8.84
C ARG A 316 32.21 6.25 9.61
N VAL A 317 31.08 6.18 8.92
CA VAL A 317 29.83 5.62 9.43
C VAL A 317 30.10 4.17 9.83
N ARG A 318 29.73 3.81 11.06
CA ARG A 318 29.96 2.46 11.62
C ARG A 318 28.72 1.58 11.52
N GLU A 319 27.57 2.20 11.38
CA GLU A 319 26.28 1.55 11.25
C GLU A 319 25.28 2.50 10.59
N PHE A 320 24.37 1.92 9.82
CA PHE A 320 23.15 2.56 9.35
C PHE A 320 22.00 1.58 9.47
N VAL A 321 20.77 2.08 9.44
CA VAL A 321 19.54 1.30 9.59
C VAL A 321 18.69 1.54 8.35
N LEU A 322 18.33 0.47 7.66
CA LEU A 322 17.29 0.50 6.62
C LEU A 322 15.93 0.36 7.30
N ASN A 323 15.05 1.33 7.10
CA ASN A 323 13.68 1.34 7.61
C ASN A 323 12.73 1.00 6.46
N TYR A 324 11.88 -0.01 6.63
CA TYR A 324 10.84 -0.35 5.68
C TYR A 324 9.48 -0.03 6.31
N ASP A 325 8.85 1.03 5.83
CA ASP A 325 7.54 1.50 6.23
C ASP A 325 6.46 0.89 5.33
N LEU A 326 5.46 0.27 5.94
CA LEU A 326 4.36 -0.37 5.23
C LEU A 326 3.10 0.47 5.38
N LYS A 327 2.45 0.75 4.26
CA LYS A 327 1.17 1.44 4.19
C LYS A 327 0.19 0.67 3.31
N ASP A 328 -1.09 0.70 3.61
CA ASP A 328 -2.11 0.12 2.72
C ASP A 328 -2.84 1.17 1.87
N LYS A 329 -3.69 0.69 0.96
CA LYS A 329 -4.54 1.53 0.09
C LYS A 329 -5.49 2.49 0.82
N ILE A 330 -5.81 2.24 2.10
CA ILE A 330 -6.68 3.10 2.93
C ILE A 330 -5.84 4.15 3.66
N GLY A 331 -4.52 3.99 3.68
CA GLY A 331 -3.56 4.87 4.31
C GLY A 331 -3.24 4.47 5.75
N ASN A 332 -3.53 3.24 6.17
CA ASN A 332 -3.06 2.75 7.47
C ASN A 332 -1.56 2.53 7.42
N GLU A 333 -0.84 3.05 8.40
CA GLU A 333 0.59 2.85 8.59
C GLU A 333 0.81 1.71 9.58
N TYR A 334 1.69 0.78 9.21
CA TYR A 334 2.02 -0.39 10.00
C TYR A 334 3.43 -0.25 10.57
N LYS A 335 3.70 -1.02 11.63
CA LYS A 335 5.01 -1.04 12.26
C LYS A 335 6.11 -1.35 11.23
N SER A 336 7.07 -0.43 11.15
CA SER A 336 8.24 -0.50 10.28
C SER A 336 9.16 -1.67 10.64
N ILE A 337 9.88 -2.17 9.63
CA ILE A 337 11.00 -3.09 9.84
C ILE A 337 12.30 -2.31 9.79
N GLU A 338 13.04 -2.34 10.89
CA GLU A 338 14.38 -1.76 11.01
C GLU A 338 15.42 -2.86 10.75
N VAL A 339 16.29 -2.67 9.76
CA VAL A 339 17.39 -3.57 9.40
C VAL A 339 18.72 -2.87 9.68
N PRO A 340 19.32 -3.08 10.87
CA PRO A 340 20.60 -2.47 11.20
C PRO A 340 21.75 -3.18 10.49
N ILE A 341 22.55 -2.42 9.76
CA ILE A 341 23.74 -2.87 9.04
C ILE A 341 24.98 -2.23 9.65
N LYS A 342 25.97 -3.06 10.01
CA LYS A 342 27.27 -2.57 10.50
C LYS A 342 28.27 -2.41 9.36
N ILE A 343 29.19 -1.46 9.50
CA ILE A 343 30.29 -1.24 8.56
C ILE A 343 31.61 -1.44 9.31
N ASP A 344 32.38 -2.44 8.89
CA ASP A 344 33.77 -2.67 9.30
C ASP A 344 34.70 -2.10 8.22
N ASP A 345 34.99 -0.80 8.31
CA ASP A 345 35.87 -0.11 7.35
C ASP A 345 37.36 -0.35 7.68
N LYS A 346 38.01 -1.20 6.87
CA LYS A 346 39.45 -1.49 6.97
C LYS A 346 40.30 -0.68 6.00
N ARG A 347 39.72 0.27 5.26
CA ARG A 347 40.44 1.10 4.29
C ARG A 347 41.39 2.07 5.01
N PRO A 348 42.64 2.24 4.52
CA PRO A 348 43.64 3.07 5.19
C PRO A 348 43.35 4.57 5.13
N ASP A 349 42.77 5.07 4.02
CA ASP A 349 42.56 6.51 3.77
C ASP A 349 41.09 6.96 4.00
N GLY A 350 40.16 6.02 4.24
CA GLY A 350 38.73 6.28 4.18
C GLY A 350 38.27 6.57 2.75
N GLY A 351 37.04 7.08 2.58
CA GLY A 351 36.49 7.44 1.27
C GLY A 351 34.97 7.51 1.31
N ILE A 352 34.36 7.93 0.20
CA ILE A 352 32.93 7.76 -0.05
C ILE A 352 32.70 6.27 -0.31
N LEU A 353 31.60 5.72 0.19
CA LEU A 353 31.11 4.41 -0.17
C LEU A 353 29.73 4.58 -0.80
N GLU A 354 29.58 4.08 -2.02
CA GLU A 354 28.27 3.93 -2.65
C GLU A 354 27.65 2.60 -2.21
N VAL A 355 26.44 2.64 -1.67
CA VAL A 355 25.69 1.46 -1.29
C VAL A 355 24.40 1.40 -2.10
N GLU A 356 24.22 0.31 -2.85
CA GLU A 356 23.02 0.02 -3.61
C GLU A 356 22.23 -1.08 -2.87
N VAL A 357 20.98 -0.82 -2.51
CA VAL A 357 20.13 -1.80 -1.83
C VAL A 357 19.26 -2.52 -2.85
N GLU A 358 19.51 -3.82 -3.04
CA GLU A 358 18.67 -4.69 -3.87
C GLU A 358 17.71 -5.47 -2.96
N THR A 359 16.40 -5.22 -3.10
CA THR A 359 15.39 -5.93 -2.30
C THR A 359 14.67 -7.00 -3.13
N GLU A 360 14.84 -8.27 -2.76
CA GLU A 360 14.07 -9.40 -3.28
C GLU A 360 12.77 -9.58 -2.48
N TRP A 361 11.67 -9.87 -3.17
CA TRP A 361 10.33 -9.94 -2.59
C TRP A 361 9.67 -11.31 -2.78
N ASP A 362 9.31 -11.94 -1.66
CA ASP A 362 8.42 -13.11 -1.64
C ASP A 362 6.99 -12.67 -1.31
N ASN A 363 6.05 -12.95 -2.20
CA ASN A 363 4.63 -12.70 -1.96
C ASN A 363 3.93 -13.95 -1.42
N HIS A 364 3.47 -13.86 -0.17
CA HIS A 364 2.57 -14.84 0.42
C HIS A 364 1.16 -14.26 0.49
N GLU A 365 0.40 -14.46 -0.59
CA GLU A 365 -1.04 -14.24 -0.56
C GLU A 365 -1.65 -15.24 0.43
N LEU A 366 -2.30 -14.69 1.44
CA LEU A 366 -3.28 -15.45 2.20
C LEU A 366 -4.47 -15.70 1.25
N ASP A 367 -5.27 -16.75 1.45
CA ASP A 367 -6.58 -16.91 0.78
C ASP A 367 -7.65 -16.74 1.87
N PRO A 368 -8.57 -15.76 1.78
CA PRO A 368 -9.49 -15.51 2.87
C PRO A 368 -10.45 -16.68 3.02
N ASP A 369 -10.83 -17.33 1.92
CA ASP A 369 -11.79 -18.43 1.93
C ASP A 369 -11.15 -19.69 2.54
N GLU A 370 -9.87 -19.98 2.28
CA GLU A 370 -9.17 -21.10 2.91
C GLU A 370 -8.94 -20.91 4.42
N ILE A 371 -8.75 -19.66 4.87
CA ILE A 371 -8.55 -19.35 6.29
C ILE A 371 -9.89 -19.32 7.03
N LEU A 372 -10.95 -18.82 6.38
CA LEU A 372 -12.32 -18.87 6.89
C LEU A 372 -12.76 -20.32 7.15
N ASP A 373 -12.54 -21.21 6.18
CA ASP A 373 -12.86 -22.64 6.31
C ASP A 373 -12.09 -23.30 7.48
N GLN A 374 -10.80 -22.93 7.69
CA GLN A 374 -9.99 -23.45 8.80
C GLN A 374 -10.43 -22.92 10.17
N LEU A 375 -10.83 -21.66 10.26
CA LEU A 375 -11.31 -21.05 11.50
C LEU A 375 -12.72 -21.51 11.87
N GLU A 376 -13.58 -21.81 10.89
CA GLU A 376 -14.88 -22.44 11.12
C GLU A 376 -14.75 -23.88 11.66
N GLU A 377 -13.68 -24.61 11.35
CA GLU A 377 -13.42 -25.96 11.90
C GLU A 377 -12.88 -25.95 13.35
N GLU A 378 -12.31 -24.84 13.83
CA GLU A 378 -11.73 -24.72 15.18
C GLU A 378 -12.71 -24.17 16.25
N ILE A 379 -13.86 -23.63 15.85
CA ILE A 379 -14.94 -23.12 16.71
C ILE A 379 -16.02 -24.20 16.89
#